data_AF-A0A9D0GC17-F1
#
_entry.id   AF-A0A9D0GC17-F1
#
_cell.length_a   1.000
_cell.length_b   1.000
_cell.length_c   1.000
_cell.angle_alpha   90.00
_cell.angle_beta   90.00
_cell.angle_gamma   90.00
#
_symmetry.space_group_name_H-M   'P 1'
#
loop_
_entity.id
_entity.type
_entity.pdbx_description
1 polymer ?
#
loop_
_entity_poly.entity_id
_entity_poly.type
_entity_poly.pdbx_seq_one_letter_code
_entity_poly.pdbx_strand_id
1 'polypeptide(L)'
;YDNAEVTTVVPSPDGDVELVYDLGEQQVGYFDFELFAEAGVMVDIYEVEYVDADGRVQHTYGNRNGMRYVTRSGLNRFTSTKRRSGRYIFITLRNQHAPVHLRLVRVIGSTYPVAEIGSFLCSDSILTEIWRISQHTLKLCMEDTFTDCPLYEQTLWVGDARNEAAFAYPTFGALDIGRRCARLAAQSLERYPIVGSQVPSCWDTLLPAWSFLWGISIWDYYVFTGDVAFLREMWPYVIRNLENSAALRDPESGLFAGPFWNMFDWSGIDDEHEIVLHNSMLLVGAIDAAQKCADVLKDEARAAWLADLRADLRASINRLWDPEKRAYPDSVHEDGSPSECTSQHTSFLALLYDIVPEEHATDVLENLVNPPEGMTRVGSPFAMMYAYEALEKAHRFNEIIESIYDAYTPMLEAGATTVWEVFPSSQARPGGFPTRSHCHGWSSAPLYFLNRILLGIRPADGDGTVYDISPWVYKGLTWAKGSVATIRGALHVSWQVQPQAVVIQVDAPPGLQVRLIPNPSHRERDVIFKVRRSQSAFPLDS
;
A
#
# COMPACT_ATOMS: atom_id res chain seq x y z
N TYR A 1 33.88 -0.09 7.24
CA TYR A 1 34.76 0.32 6.13
C TYR A 1 35.42 1.63 6.52
N ASP A 2 36.63 1.56 7.07
CA ASP A 2 37.49 2.73 7.34
C ASP A 2 38.87 2.39 6.77
N ASN A 3 39.01 2.51 5.46
CA ASN A 3 40.33 2.55 4.83
C ASN A 3 40.70 4.02 4.64
N ALA A 4 42.00 4.32 4.58
CA ALA A 4 42.50 5.68 4.39
C ALA A 4 42.36 6.18 2.94
N GLU A 5 41.57 5.50 2.11
CA GLU A 5 41.40 5.82 0.70
C GLU A 5 40.50 7.05 0.54
N VAL A 6 40.82 7.87 -0.46
CA VAL A 6 40.09 9.10 -0.78
C VAL A 6 39.90 9.21 -2.28
N THR A 7 38.73 9.66 -2.71
CA THR A 7 38.48 10.08 -4.10
C THR A 7 38.95 11.52 -4.25
N THR A 8 39.95 11.75 -5.12
CA THR A 8 40.45 13.09 -5.40
C THR A 8 39.75 13.66 -6.61
N VAL A 9 38.99 14.73 -6.42
CA VAL A 9 38.32 15.48 -7.49
C VAL A 9 39.16 16.72 -7.78
N VAL A 10 39.69 16.82 -8.99
CA VAL A 10 40.49 17.97 -9.43
C VAL A 10 39.59 19.03 -10.08
N PRO A 11 39.89 20.33 -9.91
CA PRO A 11 39.12 21.38 -10.57
C PRO A 11 39.20 21.26 -12.10
N SER A 12 38.08 21.50 -12.79
CA SER A 12 38.00 21.50 -14.25
C SER A 12 38.06 22.93 -14.79
N PRO A 13 38.81 23.19 -15.88
CA PRO A 13 38.77 24.48 -16.57
C PRO A 13 37.43 24.75 -17.26
N ASP A 14 36.64 23.71 -17.53
CA ASP A 14 35.36 23.80 -18.25
C ASP A 14 34.17 24.17 -17.35
N GLY A 15 34.36 24.18 -16.03
CA GLY A 15 33.33 24.58 -15.06
C GLY A 15 33.34 23.77 -13.77
N ASP A 16 32.21 23.80 -13.07
CA ASP A 16 31.97 23.01 -11.87
C ASP A 16 32.04 21.50 -12.17
N VAL A 17 32.54 20.70 -11.23
CA VAL A 17 32.60 19.25 -11.38
C VAL A 17 31.41 18.62 -10.68
N GLU A 18 30.64 17.82 -11.42
CA GLU A 18 29.52 17.04 -10.88
C GLU A 18 29.84 15.55 -10.90
N LEU A 19 29.57 14.89 -9.79
CA LEU A 19 29.68 13.45 -9.62
C LEU A 19 28.29 12.88 -9.41
N VAL A 20 28.00 11.74 -10.03
CA VAL A 20 26.73 11.02 -9.85
C VAL A 20 27.04 9.66 -9.24
N TYR A 21 26.44 9.38 -8.09
CA TYR A 21 26.54 8.11 -7.38
C TYR A 21 25.21 7.37 -7.46
N ASP A 22 25.22 6.12 -7.95
CA ASP A 22 24.09 5.19 -7.84
C ASP A 22 24.26 4.40 -6.54
N LEU A 23 23.29 4.51 -5.62
CA LEU A 23 23.26 3.76 -4.37
C LEU A 23 22.92 2.27 -4.58
N GLY A 24 22.55 1.87 -5.81
CA GLY A 24 22.16 0.52 -6.21
C GLY A 24 20.68 0.23 -6.01
N GLU A 25 20.06 0.88 -5.02
CA GLU A 25 18.63 0.84 -4.75
C GLU A 25 18.16 2.15 -4.12
N GLN A 26 16.86 2.40 -4.14
CA GLN A 26 16.24 3.53 -3.44
C GLN A 26 16.60 3.47 -1.96
N GLN A 27 17.05 4.59 -1.40
CA GLN A 27 17.37 4.74 0.01
C GLN A 27 16.63 5.94 0.57
N VAL A 28 16.53 5.97 1.89
CA VAL A 28 15.97 7.12 2.60
C VAL A 28 16.70 7.40 3.91
N GLY A 29 17.08 8.65 4.14
CA GLY A 29 17.81 9.02 5.34
C GLY A 29 18.47 10.39 5.27
N TYR A 30 19.62 10.48 5.91
CA TYR A 30 20.37 11.73 6.06
C TYR A 30 21.70 11.66 5.33
N PHE A 31 22.00 12.64 4.49
CA PHE A 31 23.33 12.77 3.88
C PHE A 31 24.39 12.91 4.97
N ASP A 32 25.46 12.12 4.85
CA ASP A 32 26.60 12.14 5.76
C ASP A 32 27.88 12.07 4.94
N PHE A 33 28.78 13.03 5.16
CA PHE A 33 30.01 13.10 4.40
C PHE A 33 31.22 13.57 5.21
N GLU A 34 32.38 13.12 4.74
CA GLU A 34 33.70 13.56 5.20
C GLU A 34 34.55 13.92 3.97
N LEU A 35 35.10 15.14 3.96
CA LEU A 35 35.95 15.60 2.88
C LEU A 35 37.01 16.60 3.33
N PHE A 36 38.06 16.76 2.54
CA PHE A 36 39.06 17.81 2.68
C PHE A 36 38.95 18.78 1.51
N ALA A 37 38.87 20.08 1.82
CA ALA A 37 38.73 21.14 0.81
C ALA A 37 39.34 22.46 1.29
N GLU A 38 39.56 23.40 0.37
CA GLU A 38 39.80 24.79 0.71
C GLU A 38 38.54 25.46 1.26
N ALA A 39 38.71 26.55 2.01
CA ALA A 39 37.55 27.30 2.51
C ALA A 39 36.75 27.92 1.34
N GLY A 40 35.43 27.81 1.38
CA GLY A 40 34.54 28.43 0.41
C GLY A 40 34.19 27.57 -0.81
N VAL A 41 34.69 26.33 -0.91
CA VAL A 41 34.15 25.36 -1.89
C VAL A 41 32.71 25.05 -1.50
N MET A 42 31.80 25.16 -2.48
CA MET A 42 30.39 24.82 -2.29
C MET A 42 30.17 23.37 -2.73
N VAL A 43 29.60 22.57 -1.83
CA VAL A 43 29.21 21.19 -2.08
C VAL A 43 27.69 21.17 -2.17
N ASP A 44 27.18 21.13 -3.39
CA ASP A 44 25.76 20.90 -3.64
C ASP A 44 25.51 19.41 -3.70
N ILE A 45 24.52 18.95 -2.94
CA ILE A 45 24.07 17.57 -2.95
C ILE A 45 22.61 17.59 -3.36
N TYR A 46 22.26 16.86 -4.41
CA TYR A 46 20.89 16.72 -4.90
C TYR A 46 20.60 15.26 -5.22
N GLU A 47 19.41 14.79 -4.88
CA GLU A 47 19.07 13.38 -4.97
C GLU A 47 17.77 13.18 -5.75
N VAL A 48 17.74 12.16 -6.61
CA VAL A 48 16.59 11.77 -7.43
C VAL A 48 16.35 10.27 -7.36
N GLU A 49 15.14 9.83 -7.69
CA GLU A 49 14.77 8.41 -7.68
C GLU A 49 15.16 7.68 -8.97
N TYR A 50 15.17 8.41 -10.10
CA TYR A 50 15.26 7.78 -11.41
C TYR A 50 16.15 8.53 -12.40
N VAL A 51 16.99 7.75 -13.07
CA VAL A 51 17.75 8.10 -14.26
C VAL A 51 17.49 6.98 -15.26
N ASP A 52 17.00 7.31 -16.46
CA ASP A 52 16.69 6.30 -17.46
C ASP A 52 17.95 5.73 -18.13
N ALA A 53 17.76 4.70 -18.96
CA ALA A 53 18.86 4.01 -19.64
C ALA A 53 19.67 4.91 -20.60
N ASP A 54 19.09 6.03 -21.06
CA ASP A 54 19.75 7.02 -21.91
C ASP A 54 20.46 8.12 -21.09
N GLY A 55 20.42 8.03 -19.76
CA GLY A 55 21.03 8.98 -18.84
C GLY A 55 20.18 10.22 -18.57
N ARG A 56 18.90 10.23 -18.98
CA ARG A 56 18.00 11.34 -18.68
C ARG A 56 17.59 11.28 -17.22
N VAL A 57 17.81 12.41 -16.53
CA VAL A 57 17.44 12.58 -15.13
C VAL A 57 15.97 12.96 -15.02
N GLN A 58 15.22 12.24 -14.20
CA GLN A 58 13.89 12.67 -13.77
C GLN A 58 14.03 13.56 -12.52
N HIS A 59 14.02 14.88 -12.73
CA HIS A 59 14.11 15.83 -11.63
C HIS A 59 12.86 15.82 -10.75
N THR A 60 13.07 16.06 -9.45
CA THR A 60 12.03 16.09 -8.40
C THR A 60 11.24 17.41 -8.42
N TYR A 61 10.62 17.76 -9.54
CA TYR A 61 9.86 19.01 -9.67
C TYR A 61 8.85 19.17 -8.52
N GLY A 62 8.76 20.38 -7.95
CA GLY A 62 7.95 20.67 -6.77
C GLY A 62 8.64 20.39 -5.42
N ASN A 63 9.69 19.56 -5.37
CA ASN A 63 10.47 19.28 -4.16
C ASN A 63 11.96 19.62 -4.35
N ARG A 64 12.50 20.50 -3.49
CA ARG A 64 13.93 20.80 -3.45
C ARG A 64 14.66 19.71 -2.66
N ASN A 65 14.88 18.56 -3.30
CA ASN A 65 15.50 17.38 -2.68
C ASN A 65 17.04 17.47 -2.60
N GLY A 66 17.55 18.57 -2.06
CA GLY A 66 18.99 18.81 -2.00
C GLY A 66 19.43 19.71 -0.85
N MET A 67 20.72 20.01 -0.80
CA MET A 67 21.35 20.96 0.12
C MET A 67 22.62 21.54 -0.46
N ARG A 68 23.05 22.70 0.08
CA ARG A 68 24.38 23.26 -0.12
C ARG A 68 25.13 23.27 1.19
N TYR A 69 26.37 22.80 1.18
CA TYR A 69 27.32 23.00 2.27
C TYR A 69 28.50 23.85 1.79
N VAL A 70 28.92 24.82 2.59
CA VAL A 70 30.10 25.65 2.29
C VAL A 70 31.22 25.25 3.23
N THR A 71 32.33 24.81 2.65
CA THR A 71 33.44 24.21 3.37
C THR A 71 34.27 25.23 4.14
N ARG A 72 34.84 24.80 5.27
CA ARG A 72 36.02 25.44 5.88
C ARG A 72 37.29 24.80 5.33
N SER A 73 38.43 25.46 5.51
CA SER A 73 39.72 24.89 5.12
C SER A 73 40.04 23.60 5.90
N GLY A 74 40.56 22.61 5.19
CA GLY A 74 40.94 21.31 5.74
C GLY A 74 39.76 20.34 5.83
N LEU A 75 39.70 19.57 6.93
CA LEU A 75 38.70 18.53 7.14
C LEU A 75 37.31 19.12 7.40
N ASN A 76 36.31 18.62 6.69
CA ASN A 76 34.89 18.91 6.87
C ASN A 76 34.15 17.59 7.14
N ARG A 77 33.29 17.60 8.17
CA ARG A 77 32.39 16.50 8.52
C ARG A 77 31.01 17.08 8.74
N PHE A 78 30.00 16.49 8.11
CA PHE A 78 28.65 16.99 8.24
C PHE A 78 27.63 15.88 8.02
N THR A 79 26.59 15.89 8.85
CA THR A 79 25.38 15.10 8.70
C THR A 79 24.19 16.05 8.53
N SER A 80 23.41 15.86 7.47
CA SER A 80 22.19 16.62 7.20
C SER A 80 21.13 16.38 8.28
N THR A 81 20.35 17.42 8.61
CA THR A 81 19.21 17.31 9.54
C THR A 81 17.88 17.06 8.83
N LYS A 82 17.81 17.22 7.51
CA LYS A 82 16.62 16.92 6.71
C LYS A 82 16.74 15.50 6.13
N ARG A 83 15.71 14.68 6.36
CA ARG A 83 15.53 13.37 5.71
C ARG A 83 15.23 13.58 4.23
N ARG A 84 15.83 12.76 3.37
CA ARG A 84 15.65 12.75 1.92
C ARG A 84 15.65 11.32 1.41
N SER A 85 15.06 11.13 0.25
CA SER A 85 14.97 9.84 -0.41
C SER A 85 15.40 9.95 -1.86
N GLY A 86 15.98 8.88 -2.36
CA GLY A 86 16.30 8.67 -3.76
C GLY A 86 17.31 7.54 -3.92
N ARG A 87 17.75 7.34 -5.17
CA ARG A 87 18.74 6.33 -5.54
C ARG A 87 20.02 6.96 -6.09
N TYR A 88 19.88 8.06 -6.82
CA TYR A 88 21.00 8.72 -7.49
C TYR A 88 21.34 10.03 -6.79
N ILE A 89 22.56 10.13 -6.27
CA ILE A 89 23.07 11.32 -5.58
C ILE A 89 24.02 12.07 -6.52
N PHE A 90 23.65 13.30 -6.84
CA PHE A 90 24.46 14.29 -7.53
C PHE A 90 25.23 15.11 -6.50
N ILE A 91 26.56 15.17 -6.64
CA ILE A 91 27.44 16.03 -5.86
C ILE A 91 28.15 16.99 -6.80
N THR A 92 27.76 18.26 -6.77
CA THR A 92 28.39 19.33 -7.56
C THR A 92 29.35 20.13 -6.68
N LEU A 93 30.63 20.12 -7.04
CA LEU A 93 31.66 20.95 -6.41
C LEU A 93 31.78 22.25 -7.19
N ARG A 94 31.45 23.37 -6.53
CA ARG A 94 31.54 24.71 -7.11
C ARG A 94 32.55 25.57 -6.38
N ASN A 95 33.05 26.60 -7.06
CA ASN A 95 34.07 27.49 -6.53
C ASN A 95 35.32 26.71 -6.06
N GLN A 96 35.69 25.68 -6.83
CA GLN A 96 36.82 24.81 -6.55
C GLN A 96 38.08 25.35 -7.24
N HIS A 97 39.10 25.68 -6.47
CA HIS A 97 40.40 26.17 -7.00
C HIS A 97 41.56 25.19 -6.77
N ALA A 98 41.38 24.21 -5.88
CA ALA A 98 42.32 23.15 -5.59
C ALA A 98 41.60 21.79 -5.49
N PRO A 99 42.32 20.65 -5.52
CA PRO A 99 41.71 19.34 -5.37
C PRO A 99 40.88 19.20 -4.08
N VAL A 100 39.72 18.56 -4.19
CA VAL A 100 38.89 18.13 -3.06
C VAL A 100 39.07 16.64 -2.87
N HIS A 101 39.29 16.21 -1.63
CA HIS A 101 39.43 14.79 -1.30
C HIS A 101 38.18 14.32 -0.56
N LEU A 102 37.33 13.58 -1.24
CA LEU A 102 36.14 12.94 -0.66
C LEU A 102 36.59 11.65 0.02
N ARG A 103 36.41 11.55 1.35
CA ARG A 103 36.71 10.33 2.11
C ARG A 103 35.47 9.49 2.37
N LEU A 104 34.33 10.13 2.62
CA LEU A 104 33.06 9.46 2.87
C LEU A 104 31.93 10.25 2.24
N VAL A 105 31.04 9.53 1.56
CA VAL A 105 29.73 9.99 1.15
C VAL A 105 28.78 8.81 1.39
N ARG A 106 27.75 9.00 2.21
CA ARG A 106 26.72 7.98 2.46
C ARG A 106 25.38 8.61 2.81
N VAL A 107 24.35 7.78 2.82
CA VAL A 107 23.06 8.06 3.44
C VAL A 107 22.98 7.26 4.74
N ILE A 108 22.72 7.93 5.86
CA ILE A 108 22.39 7.25 7.12
C ILE A 108 20.90 6.91 7.05
N GLY A 109 20.60 5.64 6.75
CA GLY A 109 19.23 5.13 6.62
C GLY A 109 18.39 5.38 7.88
N SER A 110 17.16 5.88 7.70
CA SER A 110 16.24 6.17 8.81
C SER A 110 14.80 5.83 8.45
N THR A 111 14.29 4.78 9.08
CA THR A 111 12.93 4.24 8.93
C THR A 111 12.41 3.81 10.30
N TYR A 112 11.12 3.48 10.38
CA TYR A 112 10.55 2.76 11.52
C TYR A 112 11.36 1.47 11.75
N PRO A 113 11.67 1.11 13.01
CA PRO A 113 12.51 -0.05 13.31
C PRO A 113 11.77 -1.38 13.09
N VAL A 114 11.75 -1.86 11.84
CA VAL A 114 11.18 -3.17 11.48
C VAL A 114 12.22 -4.29 11.45
N ALA A 115 11.78 -5.49 11.81
CA ALA A 115 12.47 -6.75 11.48
C ALA A 115 11.74 -7.47 10.34
N GLU A 116 12.49 -8.04 9.40
CA GLU A 116 11.94 -8.78 8.26
C GLU A 116 11.47 -10.20 8.68
N ILE A 117 10.30 -10.26 9.33
CA ILE A 117 9.71 -11.51 9.87
C ILE A 117 9.00 -12.29 8.77
N GLY A 118 8.19 -11.59 7.98
CA GLY A 118 7.56 -12.12 6.78
C GLY A 118 8.59 -12.31 5.68
N SER A 119 8.40 -13.36 4.88
CA SER A 119 9.29 -13.69 3.77
C SER A 119 8.53 -14.41 2.67
N PHE A 120 9.04 -14.32 1.43
CA PHE A 120 8.50 -15.04 0.30
C PHE A 120 9.61 -15.38 -0.71
N LEU A 121 9.65 -16.64 -1.12
CA LEU A 121 10.53 -17.16 -2.17
C LEU A 121 9.75 -18.22 -2.95
N CYS A 122 9.86 -18.24 -4.27
CA CYS A 122 9.31 -19.32 -5.08
C CYS A 122 10.23 -19.72 -6.24
N SER A 123 9.82 -20.75 -7.00
CA SER A 123 10.58 -21.21 -8.17
C SER A 123 10.61 -20.19 -9.32
N ASP A 124 9.80 -19.13 -9.25
CA ASP A 124 9.84 -18.00 -10.18
C ASP A 124 10.57 -16.81 -9.52
N SER A 125 11.68 -16.41 -10.13
CA SER A 125 12.49 -15.31 -9.62
C SER A 125 11.83 -13.94 -9.79
N ILE A 126 10.94 -13.77 -10.78
CA ILE A 126 10.25 -12.49 -11.01
C ILE A 126 9.28 -12.21 -9.86
N LEU A 127 8.45 -13.19 -9.49
CA LEU A 127 7.54 -13.02 -8.33
C LEU A 127 8.29 -12.80 -7.02
N THR A 128 9.43 -13.47 -6.87
CA THR A 128 10.32 -13.28 -5.71
C THR A 128 10.84 -11.84 -5.67
N GLU A 129 11.25 -11.30 -6.82
CA GLU A 129 11.79 -9.94 -6.91
C GLU A 129 10.70 -8.87 -6.75
N ILE A 130 9.51 -9.07 -7.32
CA ILE A 130 8.34 -8.19 -7.12
C ILE A 130 8.02 -8.08 -5.62
N TRP A 131 8.01 -9.22 -4.92
CA TRP A 131 7.79 -9.24 -3.47
C TRP A 131 8.89 -8.47 -2.73
N ARG A 132 10.16 -8.66 -3.11
CA ARG A 132 11.31 -7.99 -2.49
C ARG A 132 11.23 -6.47 -2.62
N ILE A 133 10.99 -5.94 -3.82
CA ILE A 133 10.89 -4.49 -4.02
C ILE A 133 9.67 -3.89 -3.33
N SER A 134 8.58 -4.67 -3.19
CA SER A 134 7.40 -4.26 -2.42
C SER A 134 7.72 -4.18 -0.92
N GLN A 135 8.45 -5.16 -0.37
CA GLN A 135 8.88 -5.15 1.04
C GLN A 135 9.79 -3.95 1.32
N HIS A 136 10.73 -3.69 0.42
CA HIS A 136 11.63 -2.55 0.52
C HIS A 136 10.86 -1.22 0.49
N THR A 137 9.92 -1.08 -0.44
CA THR A 137 9.07 0.13 -0.55
C THR A 137 8.33 0.39 0.76
N LEU A 138 7.63 -0.62 1.28
CA LEU A 138 6.87 -0.48 2.51
C LEU A 138 7.77 -0.03 3.67
N LYS A 139 8.98 -0.59 3.80
CA LYS A 139 9.94 -0.18 4.83
C LYS A 139 10.37 1.29 4.69
N LEU A 140 10.60 1.78 3.46
CA LEU A 140 10.98 3.18 3.23
C LEU A 140 9.85 4.17 3.55
N CYS A 141 8.60 3.73 3.38
CA CYS A 141 7.35 4.42 3.70
C CYS A 141 6.90 4.27 5.17
N MET A 142 7.75 3.73 6.04
CA MET A 142 7.50 3.67 7.48
C MET A 142 8.47 4.61 8.21
N GLU A 143 7.93 5.64 8.86
CA GLU A 143 8.65 6.64 9.66
C GLU A 143 8.17 6.58 11.12
N ASP A 144 7.84 7.71 11.76
CA ASP A 144 7.04 7.69 12.98
C ASP A 144 5.54 7.45 12.71
N THR A 145 5.15 7.54 11.44
CA THR A 145 3.87 7.11 10.87
C THR A 145 4.13 6.38 9.56
N PHE A 146 3.13 5.70 9.00
CA PHE A 146 3.15 5.41 7.57
C PHE A 146 3.18 6.72 6.77
N THR A 147 3.85 6.70 5.62
CA THR A 147 3.93 7.84 4.69
C THR A 147 3.73 7.38 3.25
N ASP A 148 2.96 8.15 2.49
CA ASP A 148 2.68 7.91 1.06
C ASP A 148 3.95 7.56 0.28
N CYS A 149 4.93 8.48 0.31
CA CYS A 149 6.22 8.32 -0.31
C CYS A 149 7.33 8.99 0.52
N PRO A 150 8.57 8.47 0.45
CA PRO A 150 9.67 9.00 1.23
C PRO A 150 10.32 10.27 0.65
N LEU A 151 10.00 10.65 -0.60
CA LEU A 151 10.62 11.81 -1.28
C LEU A 151 9.74 13.06 -1.26
N TYR A 152 8.57 12.99 -1.88
CA TYR A 152 7.81 14.19 -2.27
C TYR A 152 7.07 14.81 -1.09
N GLU A 153 6.31 14.00 -0.36
CA GLU A 153 5.35 14.49 0.64
C GLU A 153 5.70 14.04 2.05
N GLN A 154 6.14 12.78 2.23
CA GLN A 154 6.43 12.20 3.55
C GLN A 154 5.26 12.40 4.54
N THR A 155 4.04 12.19 4.06
CA THR A 155 2.81 12.54 4.76
C THR A 155 2.01 11.29 5.08
N LEU A 156 1.46 11.23 6.30
CA LEU A 156 0.48 10.21 6.65
C LEU A 156 -0.83 10.51 5.91
N TRP A 157 -0.97 9.92 4.73
CA TRP A 157 -2.22 9.80 4.02
C TRP A 157 -3.00 8.59 4.55
N VAL A 158 -4.22 8.83 5.01
CA VAL A 158 -4.98 7.90 5.84
C VAL A 158 -5.47 6.66 5.08
N GLY A 159 -5.81 6.80 3.80
CA GLY A 159 -6.22 5.71 2.92
C GLY A 159 -5.05 4.80 2.57
N ASP A 160 -3.89 5.39 2.27
CA ASP A 160 -2.61 4.72 2.06
C ASP A 160 -2.24 3.87 3.28
N ALA A 161 -2.33 4.49 4.46
CA ALA A 161 -2.00 3.85 5.73
C ALA A 161 -2.87 2.60 6.01
N ARG A 162 -4.10 2.51 5.48
CA ARG A 162 -4.90 1.27 5.59
C ARG A 162 -4.21 0.12 4.85
N ASN A 163 -3.83 0.34 3.59
CA ASN A 163 -3.16 -0.66 2.77
C ASN A 163 -1.79 -1.01 3.37
N GLU A 164 -1.00 0.00 3.67
CA GLU A 164 0.34 -0.16 4.25
C GLU A 164 0.30 -0.92 5.56
N ALA A 165 -0.67 -0.64 6.44
CA ALA A 165 -0.83 -1.38 7.68
C ALA A 165 -1.21 -2.84 7.44
N ALA A 166 -2.15 -3.12 6.53
CA ALA A 166 -2.52 -4.48 6.14
C ALA A 166 -1.33 -5.29 5.58
N PHE A 167 -0.36 -4.61 4.95
CA PHE A 167 0.88 -5.21 4.47
C PHE A 167 1.92 -5.37 5.59
N ALA A 168 2.05 -4.37 6.45
CA ALA A 168 3.07 -4.30 7.49
C ALA A 168 2.82 -5.31 8.61
N TYR A 169 1.55 -5.61 8.95
CA TYR A 169 1.23 -6.57 10.00
C TYR A 169 1.82 -7.97 9.71
N PRO A 170 1.54 -8.62 8.55
CA PRO A 170 2.14 -9.92 8.23
C PRO A 170 3.61 -9.83 7.81
N THR A 171 4.09 -8.68 7.32
CA THR A 171 5.47 -8.57 6.81
C THR A 171 6.49 -8.28 7.93
N PHE A 172 6.14 -7.39 8.85
CA PHE A 172 7.06 -6.88 9.88
C PHE A 172 6.56 -7.09 11.30
N GLY A 173 5.28 -7.42 11.50
CA GLY A 173 4.68 -7.44 12.84
C GLY A 173 4.53 -6.04 13.45
N ALA A 174 4.52 -4.99 12.63
CA ALA A 174 4.53 -3.59 13.07
C ALA A 174 3.12 -3.10 13.46
N LEU A 175 2.66 -3.46 14.65
CA LEU A 175 1.30 -3.19 15.13
C LEU A 175 1.12 -1.80 15.76
N ASP A 176 2.16 -1.28 16.39
CA ASP A 176 2.16 0.00 17.10
C ASP A 176 2.06 1.21 16.15
N ILE A 177 2.76 1.21 15.02
CA ILE A 177 2.66 2.26 13.99
C ILE A 177 1.25 2.32 13.41
N GLY A 178 0.60 1.17 13.16
CA GLY A 178 -0.81 1.10 12.73
C GLY A 178 -1.75 1.73 13.76
N ARG A 179 -1.63 1.36 15.04
CA ARG A 179 -2.41 1.99 16.13
C ARG A 179 -2.17 3.50 16.21
N ARG A 180 -0.93 3.96 16.07
CA ARG A 180 -0.57 5.37 16.10
C ARG A 180 -1.24 6.15 14.97
N CYS A 181 -1.12 5.66 13.73
CA CYS A 181 -1.76 6.27 12.56
C CYS A 181 -3.28 6.33 12.72
N ALA A 182 -3.91 5.22 13.14
CA ALA A 182 -5.36 5.16 13.36
C ALA A 182 -5.84 6.17 14.42
N ARG A 183 -5.09 6.34 15.52
CA ARG A 183 -5.40 7.35 16.57
C ARG A 183 -5.27 8.78 16.06
N LEU A 184 -4.20 9.09 15.30
CA LEU A 184 -4.01 10.43 14.72
C LEU A 184 -5.15 10.79 13.76
N ALA A 185 -5.58 9.83 12.94
CA ALA A 185 -6.74 9.98 12.07
C ALA A 185 -8.04 10.18 12.85
N ALA A 186 -8.27 9.41 13.91
CA ALA A 186 -9.46 9.56 14.77
C ALA A 186 -9.58 10.98 15.38
N GLN A 187 -8.46 11.56 15.82
CA GLN A 187 -8.42 12.91 16.41
C GLN A 187 -8.86 14.02 15.44
N SER A 188 -8.74 13.80 14.13
CA SER A 188 -9.17 14.77 13.12
C SER A 188 -10.69 15.06 13.16
N LEU A 189 -11.51 14.15 13.72
CA LEU A 189 -12.95 14.36 13.95
C LEU A 189 -13.25 15.45 15.00
N GLU A 190 -12.26 15.94 15.74
CA GLU A 190 -12.40 17.14 16.56
C GLU A 190 -12.59 18.40 15.70
N ARG A 191 -12.12 18.38 14.45
CA ARG A 191 -12.13 19.51 13.53
C ARG A 191 -13.04 19.30 12.31
N TYR A 192 -13.09 18.10 11.78
CA TYR A 192 -13.74 17.79 10.50
C TYR A 192 -15.01 16.96 10.66
N PRO A 193 -15.96 17.02 9.71
CA PRO A 193 -17.18 16.22 9.74
C PRO A 193 -16.89 14.72 9.56
N ILE A 194 -15.84 14.37 8.84
CA ILE A 194 -15.38 13.00 8.63
C ILE A 194 -13.88 12.93 8.91
N VAL A 195 -13.31 11.73 9.03
CA VAL A 195 -11.87 11.57 9.25
C VAL A 195 -11.09 12.23 8.11
N GLY A 196 -10.06 13.01 8.47
CA GLY A 196 -9.20 13.73 7.54
C GLY A 196 -8.41 12.78 6.63
N SER A 197 -8.17 13.19 5.39
CA SER A 197 -7.41 12.38 4.42
C SER A 197 -5.92 12.33 4.72
N GLN A 198 -5.39 13.34 5.40
CA GLN A 198 -3.98 13.39 5.80
C GLN A 198 -3.82 14.11 7.14
N VAL A 199 -3.05 13.51 8.04
CA VAL A 199 -3.00 13.90 9.46
C VAL A 199 -1.63 13.62 10.08
N PRO A 200 -1.18 14.40 11.07
CA PRO A 200 -1.66 15.74 11.40
C PRO A 200 -1.31 16.72 10.28
N SER A 201 -2.22 17.63 9.95
CA SER A 201 -1.99 18.60 8.87
C SER A 201 -2.76 19.90 9.02
N CYS A 202 -2.25 20.94 8.37
CA CYS A 202 -2.92 22.21 8.17
C CYS A 202 -3.59 22.33 6.78
N TRP A 203 -3.47 21.31 5.93
CA TRP A 203 -4.16 21.29 4.64
C TRP A 203 -5.62 20.83 4.83
N ASP A 204 -6.55 21.75 4.61
CA ASP A 204 -7.99 21.54 4.82
C ASP A 204 -8.68 20.90 3.62
N THR A 205 -8.20 19.71 3.24
CA THR A 205 -8.78 18.90 2.18
C THR A 205 -9.22 17.56 2.73
N LEU A 206 -10.41 17.12 2.35
CA LEU A 206 -11.03 15.87 2.77
C LEU A 206 -11.28 15.00 1.53
N LEU A 207 -10.99 13.70 1.66
CA LEU A 207 -11.32 12.67 0.67
C LEU A 207 -12.20 11.64 1.38
N PRO A 208 -13.48 11.48 1.02
CA PRO A 208 -14.38 10.56 1.70
C PRO A 208 -13.90 9.11 1.67
N ALA A 209 -13.34 8.65 0.54
CA ALA A 209 -12.71 7.34 0.43
C ALA A 209 -11.67 7.08 1.54
N TRP A 210 -10.77 8.03 1.84
CA TRP A 210 -9.76 7.90 2.89
C TRP A 210 -10.40 7.75 4.28
N SER A 211 -11.48 8.49 4.54
CA SER A 211 -12.24 8.39 5.79
C SER A 211 -12.89 7.03 5.98
N PHE A 212 -13.48 6.47 4.92
CA PHE A 212 -14.14 5.16 4.99
C PHE A 212 -13.12 4.02 5.12
N LEU A 213 -12.00 4.12 4.40
CA LEU A 213 -10.88 3.19 4.53
C LEU A 213 -10.27 3.20 5.94
N TRP A 214 -10.21 4.36 6.61
CA TRP A 214 -9.84 4.41 8.02
C TRP A 214 -10.78 3.56 8.89
N GLY A 215 -12.09 3.64 8.68
CA GLY A 215 -13.06 2.83 9.43
C GLY A 215 -12.85 1.33 9.21
N ILE A 216 -12.57 0.93 7.96
CA ILE A 216 -12.23 -0.46 7.60
C ILE A 216 -10.92 -0.90 8.28
N SER A 217 -9.91 -0.03 8.35
CA SER A 217 -8.61 -0.33 8.96
C SER A 217 -8.70 -0.71 10.44
N ILE A 218 -9.72 -0.20 11.17
CA ILE A 218 -9.96 -0.56 12.58
C ILE A 218 -10.35 -2.04 12.70
N TRP A 219 -11.19 -2.52 11.78
CA TRP A 219 -11.54 -3.94 11.72
C TRP A 219 -10.36 -4.79 11.26
N ASP A 220 -9.60 -4.34 10.25
CA ASP A 220 -8.40 -5.05 9.77
C ASP A 220 -7.38 -5.25 10.91
N TYR A 221 -7.18 -4.23 11.75
CA TYR A 221 -6.34 -4.34 12.95
C TYR A 221 -6.87 -5.38 13.94
N TYR A 222 -8.18 -5.38 14.23
CA TYR A 222 -8.78 -6.35 15.13
C TYR A 222 -8.66 -7.78 14.61
N VAL A 223 -8.94 -8.02 13.32
CA VAL A 223 -8.82 -9.37 12.72
C VAL A 223 -7.40 -9.91 12.85
N PHE A 224 -6.40 -9.05 12.71
CA PHE A 224 -5.01 -9.46 12.86
C PHE A 224 -4.62 -9.70 14.32
N THR A 225 -5.12 -8.90 15.26
CA THR A 225 -4.60 -8.83 16.64
C THR A 225 -5.47 -9.48 17.72
N GLY A 226 -6.78 -9.54 17.51
CA GLY A 226 -7.77 -9.81 18.55
C GLY A 226 -7.87 -8.72 19.63
N ASP A 227 -7.30 -7.53 19.43
CA ASP A 227 -7.25 -6.48 20.45
C ASP A 227 -8.61 -5.77 20.63
N VAL A 228 -9.44 -6.37 21.48
CA VAL A 228 -10.74 -5.81 21.89
C VAL A 228 -10.57 -4.48 22.63
N ALA A 229 -9.45 -4.24 23.30
CA ALA A 229 -9.24 -3.00 24.06
C ALA A 229 -9.06 -1.81 23.12
N PHE A 230 -8.20 -1.95 22.11
CA PHE A 230 -8.04 -0.95 21.06
C PHE A 230 -9.32 -0.77 20.25
N LEU A 231 -10.02 -1.86 19.91
CA LEU A 231 -11.31 -1.77 19.22
C LEU A 231 -12.32 -0.93 20.04
N ARG A 232 -12.40 -1.16 21.35
CA ARG A 232 -13.27 -0.37 22.25
C ARG A 232 -12.83 1.10 22.36
N GLU A 233 -11.53 1.37 22.30
CA GLU A 233 -10.97 2.73 22.29
C GLU A 233 -11.42 3.51 21.04
N MET A 234 -11.36 2.88 19.87
CA MET A 234 -11.69 3.52 18.58
C MET A 234 -13.19 3.57 18.29
N TRP A 235 -13.99 2.69 18.91
CA TRP A 235 -15.42 2.55 18.61
C TRP A 235 -16.23 3.86 18.61
N PRO A 236 -16.09 4.76 19.59
CA PRO A 236 -16.83 6.04 19.57
C PRO A 236 -16.51 6.91 18.36
N TYR A 237 -15.26 6.87 17.87
CA TYR A 237 -14.84 7.62 16.68
C TYR A 237 -15.38 6.99 15.39
N VAL A 238 -15.39 5.65 15.32
CA VAL A 238 -15.98 4.92 14.17
C VAL A 238 -17.46 5.27 14.04
N ILE A 239 -18.22 5.18 15.13
CA ILE A 239 -19.64 5.54 15.13
C ILE A 239 -19.85 7.00 14.76
N ARG A 240 -19.09 7.93 15.34
CA ARG A 240 -19.20 9.35 15.02
C ARG A 240 -18.93 9.64 13.54
N ASN A 241 -17.91 9.01 12.96
CA ASN A 241 -17.60 9.15 11.53
C ASN A 241 -18.79 8.70 10.66
N LEU A 242 -19.40 7.55 10.99
CA LEU A 242 -20.52 7.00 10.25
C LEU A 242 -21.83 7.80 10.45
N GLU A 243 -22.09 8.30 11.65
CA GLU A 243 -23.24 9.18 11.93
C GLU A 243 -23.14 10.48 11.12
N ASN A 244 -21.96 11.10 11.13
CA ASN A 244 -21.72 12.30 10.33
C ASN A 244 -21.81 12.02 8.82
N SER A 245 -21.30 10.87 8.37
CA SER A 245 -21.39 10.45 6.96
C SER A 245 -22.83 10.18 6.54
N ALA A 246 -23.65 9.58 7.42
CA ALA A 246 -25.07 9.38 7.17
C ALA A 246 -25.82 10.71 7.06
N ALA A 247 -25.43 11.72 7.84
CA ALA A 247 -26.01 13.08 7.77
C ALA A 247 -25.60 13.85 6.49
N LEU A 248 -24.54 13.42 5.80
CA LEU A 248 -24.10 13.94 4.51
C LEU A 248 -24.77 13.24 3.31
N ARG A 249 -25.66 12.27 3.55
CA ARG A 249 -26.40 11.64 2.44
C ARG A 249 -27.38 12.62 1.82
N ASP A 250 -27.41 12.65 0.50
CA ASP A 250 -28.39 13.41 -0.25
C ASP A 250 -29.81 12.87 0.03
N PRO A 251 -30.79 13.70 0.44
CA PRO A 251 -32.12 13.22 0.80
C PRO A 251 -32.93 12.60 -0.34
N GLU A 252 -32.64 12.96 -1.60
CA GLU A 252 -33.39 12.48 -2.77
C GLU A 252 -32.88 11.12 -3.26
N SER A 253 -31.57 11.03 -3.51
CA SER A 253 -30.91 9.80 -3.96
C SER A 253 -30.64 8.82 -2.81
N GLY A 254 -30.46 9.32 -1.59
CA GLY A 254 -30.00 8.54 -0.44
C GLY A 254 -28.53 8.10 -0.55
N LEU A 255 -27.75 8.65 -1.47
CA LEU A 255 -26.33 8.36 -1.65
C LEU A 255 -25.48 9.31 -0.79
N PHE A 256 -24.23 8.93 -0.50
CA PHE A 256 -23.29 9.87 0.11
C PHE A 256 -23.02 11.03 -0.87
N ALA A 257 -23.11 12.26 -0.36
CA ALA A 257 -22.90 13.47 -1.14
C ALA A 257 -22.03 14.47 -0.39
N GLY A 258 -21.16 15.19 -1.10
CA GLY A 258 -20.52 16.35 -0.50
C GLY A 258 -19.52 17.04 -1.42
N PRO A 259 -19.29 18.35 -1.20
CA PRO A 259 -18.35 19.17 -1.98
C PRO A 259 -16.90 18.92 -1.51
N PHE A 260 -16.48 17.67 -1.52
CA PHE A 260 -15.15 17.22 -1.13
C PHE A 260 -14.30 16.92 -2.37
N TRP A 261 -13.03 16.59 -2.16
CA TRP A 261 -12.24 15.98 -3.22
C TRP A 261 -12.64 14.50 -3.30
N ASN A 262 -13.58 14.18 -4.19
CA ASN A 262 -14.17 12.85 -4.32
C ASN A 262 -13.29 11.86 -5.12
N MET A 263 -11.98 11.93 -4.94
CA MET A 263 -11.02 11.07 -5.60
C MET A 263 -10.89 9.71 -4.86
N PHE A 264 -10.67 8.65 -5.64
CA PHE A 264 -10.27 7.32 -5.15
C PHE A 264 -9.06 6.75 -5.88
N ASP A 265 -8.90 7.01 -7.18
CA ASP A 265 -7.81 6.48 -7.98
C ASP A 265 -7.33 7.50 -9.01
N TRP A 266 -6.03 7.46 -9.32
CA TRP A 266 -5.43 8.24 -10.40
C TRP A 266 -5.80 7.64 -11.75
N SER A 267 -7.06 7.78 -12.14
CA SER A 267 -7.64 7.21 -13.36
C SER A 267 -8.61 8.20 -14.02
N GLY A 268 -9.35 7.77 -15.05
CA GLY A 268 -10.33 8.59 -15.77
C GLY A 268 -11.76 8.40 -15.25
N ILE A 269 -11.96 8.26 -13.94
CA ILE A 269 -13.29 8.14 -13.33
C ILE A 269 -13.99 9.50 -13.45
N ASP A 270 -15.30 9.49 -13.66
CA ASP A 270 -16.11 10.71 -13.59
C ASP A 270 -16.41 11.12 -12.13
N ASP A 271 -15.42 11.72 -11.46
CA ASP A 271 -15.42 11.99 -10.01
C ASP A 271 -15.42 13.48 -9.60
N GLU A 272 -15.62 14.40 -10.56
CA GLU A 272 -15.73 15.85 -10.31
C GLU A 272 -17.17 16.28 -9.92
N HIS A 273 -17.89 15.44 -9.18
CA HIS A 273 -19.29 15.65 -8.77
C HIS A 273 -19.46 15.48 -7.26
N GLU A 274 -20.55 16.02 -6.69
CA GLU A 274 -20.83 15.84 -5.25
C GLU A 274 -21.22 14.39 -4.89
N ILE A 275 -21.89 13.68 -5.80
CA ILE A 275 -22.31 12.29 -5.64
C ILE A 275 -21.45 11.42 -6.54
N VAL A 276 -20.42 10.79 -5.94
CA VAL A 276 -19.58 9.80 -6.64
C VAL A 276 -19.79 8.43 -6.03
N LEU A 277 -20.10 7.44 -6.86
CA LEU A 277 -20.67 6.19 -6.42
C LEU A 277 -19.67 5.34 -5.61
N HIS A 278 -18.38 5.41 -5.94
CA HIS A 278 -17.35 4.71 -5.17
C HIS A 278 -17.33 5.15 -3.70
N ASN A 279 -17.65 6.41 -3.38
CA ASN A 279 -17.72 6.87 -1.98
C ASN A 279 -18.90 6.24 -1.24
N SER A 280 -20.05 6.11 -1.90
CA SER A 280 -21.20 5.39 -1.34
C SER A 280 -20.89 3.90 -1.15
N MET A 281 -20.19 3.27 -2.10
CA MET A 281 -19.80 1.85 -1.98
C MET A 281 -18.75 1.62 -0.89
N LEU A 282 -17.77 2.52 -0.75
CA LEU A 282 -16.78 2.46 0.35
C LEU A 282 -17.43 2.73 1.71
N LEU A 283 -18.46 3.59 1.78
CA LEU A 283 -19.26 3.77 2.98
C LEU A 283 -19.99 2.47 3.37
N VAL A 284 -20.52 1.71 2.40
CA VAL A 284 -21.05 0.35 2.69
C VAL A 284 -19.95 -0.53 3.29
N GLY A 285 -18.74 -0.54 2.72
CA GLY A 285 -17.61 -1.30 3.28
C GLY A 285 -17.26 -0.90 4.71
N ALA A 286 -17.27 0.39 5.02
CA ALA A 286 -17.03 0.91 6.38
C ALA A 286 -18.15 0.53 7.36
N ILE A 287 -19.40 0.51 6.89
CA ILE A 287 -20.55 0.02 7.68
C ILE A 287 -20.41 -1.49 7.95
N ASP A 288 -20.03 -2.29 6.96
CA ASP A 288 -19.83 -3.74 7.12
C ASP A 288 -18.73 -4.05 8.13
N ALA A 289 -17.62 -3.31 8.10
CA ALA A 289 -16.57 -3.38 9.11
C ALA A 289 -17.12 -3.01 10.50
N ALA A 290 -17.90 -1.92 10.61
CA ALA A 290 -18.48 -1.47 11.86
C ALA A 290 -19.53 -2.45 12.44
N GLN A 291 -20.29 -3.16 11.61
CA GLN A 291 -21.21 -4.21 12.08
C GLN A 291 -20.45 -5.33 12.79
N LYS A 292 -19.34 -5.79 12.21
CA LYS A 292 -18.47 -6.80 12.83
C LYS A 292 -17.87 -6.30 14.14
N CYS A 293 -17.48 -5.01 14.20
CA CYS A 293 -17.03 -4.37 15.43
C CYS A 293 -18.14 -4.36 16.50
N ALA A 294 -19.38 -4.01 16.14
CA ALA A 294 -20.52 -3.98 17.04
C ALA A 294 -20.83 -5.37 17.62
N ASP A 295 -20.70 -6.43 16.81
CA ASP A 295 -20.88 -7.81 17.26
C ASP A 295 -19.85 -8.22 18.32
N VAL A 296 -18.57 -7.89 18.10
CA VAL A 296 -17.49 -8.17 19.05
C VAL A 296 -17.70 -7.39 20.37
N LEU A 297 -18.11 -6.12 20.25
CA LEU A 297 -18.34 -5.25 21.40
C LEU A 297 -19.70 -5.47 22.08
N LYS A 298 -20.59 -6.26 21.45
CA LYS A 298 -21.97 -6.53 21.89
C LYS A 298 -22.82 -5.27 21.99
N ASP A 299 -22.68 -4.36 21.04
CA ASP A 299 -23.45 -3.11 20.93
C ASP A 299 -24.67 -3.30 20.02
N GLU A 300 -25.72 -3.94 20.55
CA GLU A 300 -26.91 -4.32 19.79
C GLU A 300 -27.65 -3.11 19.18
N ALA A 301 -27.65 -1.97 19.87
CA ALA A 301 -28.30 -0.76 19.39
C ALA A 301 -27.60 -0.19 18.15
N ARG A 302 -26.26 -0.13 18.18
CA ARG A 302 -25.49 0.30 17.01
C ARG A 302 -25.52 -0.72 15.89
N ALA A 303 -25.51 -2.03 16.20
CA ALA A 303 -25.65 -3.08 15.19
C ALA A 303 -26.95 -2.94 14.37
N ALA A 304 -28.09 -2.69 15.03
CA ALA A 304 -29.37 -2.48 14.36
C ALA A 304 -29.36 -1.24 13.44
N TRP A 305 -28.89 -0.09 13.95
CA TRP A 305 -28.78 1.13 13.15
C TRP A 305 -27.87 0.98 11.94
N LEU A 306 -26.73 0.30 12.10
CA LEU A 306 -25.80 0.02 10.99
C LEU A 306 -26.44 -0.89 9.94
N ALA A 307 -27.24 -1.89 10.35
CA ALA A 307 -27.95 -2.76 9.42
C ALA A 307 -28.98 -2.01 8.57
N ASP A 308 -29.76 -1.13 9.19
CA ASP A 308 -30.73 -0.29 8.48
C ASP A 308 -30.01 0.66 7.50
N LEU A 309 -28.97 1.36 7.97
CA LEU A 309 -28.18 2.27 7.13
C LEU A 309 -27.55 1.56 5.93
N ARG A 310 -27.00 0.35 6.15
CA ARG A 310 -26.42 -0.48 5.09
C ARG A 310 -27.49 -0.87 4.06
N ALA A 311 -28.65 -1.33 4.52
CA ALA A 311 -29.73 -1.78 3.65
C ALA A 311 -30.26 -0.63 2.77
N ASP A 312 -30.47 0.53 3.37
CA ASP A 312 -30.93 1.74 2.67
C ASP A 312 -29.92 2.21 1.63
N LEU A 313 -28.63 2.30 2.00
CA LEU A 313 -27.58 2.77 1.09
C LEU A 313 -27.36 1.78 -0.06
N ARG A 314 -27.35 0.47 0.21
CA ARG A 314 -27.30 -0.56 -0.82
C ARG A 314 -28.49 -0.47 -1.78
N ALA A 315 -29.70 -0.25 -1.27
CA ALA A 315 -30.89 -0.05 -2.09
C ALA A 315 -30.78 1.21 -2.96
N SER A 316 -30.21 2.30 -2.44
CA SER A 316 -29.90 3.51 -3.22
C SER A 316 -28.92 3.25 -4.36
N ILE A 317 -27.81 2.57 -4.08
CA ILE A 317 -26.81 2.23 -5.11
C ILE A 317 -27.43 1.33 -6.19
N ASN A 318 -28.20 0.32 -5.81
CA ASN A 318 -28.81 -0.62 -6.75
C ASN A 318 -29.89 -0.02 -7.66
N ARG A 319 -30.44 1.16 -7.34
CA ARG A 319 -31.31 1.89 -8.27
C ARG A 319 -30.57 2.45 -9.49
N LEU A 320 -29.25 2.57 -9.42
CA LEU A 320 -28.41 3.11 -10.50
C LEU A 320 -27.84 2.04 -11.42
N TRP A 321 -28.14 0.75 -11.21
CA TRP A 321 -27.66 -0.29 -12.13
C TRP A 321 -28.19 -0.05 -13.54
N ASP A 322 -27.29 0.05 -14.52
CA ASP A 322 -27.62 0.16 -15.93
C ASP A 322 -27.61 -1.24 -16.58
N PRO A 323 -28.78 -1.80 -16.95
CA PRO A 323 -28.85 -3.14 -17.54
C PRO A 323 -28.30 -3.20 -18.98
N GLU A 324 -28.25 -2.08 -19.71
CA GLU A 324 -27.69 -2.04 -21.06
C GLU A 324 -26.16 -2.04 -21.01
N LYS A 325 -25.58 -1.26 -20.09
CA LYS A 325 -24.13 -1.23 -19.85
C LYS A 325 -23.63 -2.39 -18.99
N ARG A 326 -24.52 -3.08 -18.28
CA ARG A 326 -24.20 -4.15 -17.30
C ARG A 326 -23.17 -3.66 -16.26
N ALA A 327 -23.38 -2.44 -15.79
CA ALA A 327 -22.47 -1.74 -14.88
C ALA A 327 -23.21 -0.68 -14.07
N TYR A 328 -22.55 -0.19 -13.03
CA TYR A 328 -22.97 1.01 -12.32
C TYR A 328 -22.26 2.24 -12.91
N PRO A 329 -22.94 3.40 -12.98
CA PRO A 329 -22.33 4.67 -13.36
C PRO A 329 -21.30 5.12 -12.32
N ASP A 330 -20.34 5.94 -12.72
CA ASP A 330 -19.31 6.45 -11.80
C ASP A 330 -19.88 7.46 -10.79
N SER A 331 -20.83 8.29 -11.20
CA SER A 331 -21.40 9.38 -10.41
C SER A 331 -22.86 9.69 -10.80
N VAL A 332 -23.49 10.58 -10.03
CA VAL A 332 -24.75 11.25 -10.37
C VAL A 332 -24.46 12.74 -10.46
N HIS A 333 -24.81 13.34 -11.59
CA HIS A 333 -24.55 14.75 -11.88
C HIS A 333 -25.54 15.65 -11.13
N GLU A 334 -25.26 16.96 -11.09
CA GLU A 334 -26.03 17.93 -10.32
C GLU A 334 -27.48 18.09 -10.82
N ASP A 335 -27.76 17.70 -12.07
CA ASP A 335 -29.11 17.67 -12.63
C ASP A 335 -29.88 16.37 -12.31
N GLY A 336 -29.26 15.45 -11.57
CA GLY A 336 -29.80 14.16 -11.17
C GLY A 336 -29.61 13.04 -12.20
N SER A 337 -28.99 13.33 -13.34
CA SER A 337 -28.70 12.29 -14.34
C SER A 337 -27.52 11.41 -13.90
N PRO A 338 -27.58 10.08 -14.11
CA PRO A 338 -26.43 9.21 -13.90
C PRO A 338 -25.35 9.47 -14.94
N SER A 339 -24.08 9.37 -14.53
CA SER A 339 -22.95 9.47 -15.45
C SER A 339 -23.04 8.44 -16.59
N GLU A 340 -22.64 8.87 -17.79
CA GLU A 340 -22.48 7.95 -18.92
C GLU A 340 -21.24 7.06 -18.78
N CYS A 341 -20.26 7.48 -17.97
CA CYS A 341 -19.02 6.78 -17.71
C CYS A 341 -19.23 5.59 -16.75
N THR A 342 -18.44 4.54 -16.97
CA THR A 342 -18.40 3.36 -16.11
C THR A 342 -16.95 2.97 -15.87
N SER A 343 -16.67 2.39 -14.70
CA SER A 343 -15.32 2.00 -14.29
C SER A 343 -15.28 0.60 -13.69
N GLN A 344 -14.07 0.01 -13.71
CA GLN A 344 -13.81 -1.21 -12.95
C GLN A 344 -14.01 -1.00 -11.45
N HIS A 345 -13.85 0.23 -10.95
CA HIS A 345 -13.98 0.59 -9.53
C HIS A 345 -15.35 0.32 -8.97
N THR A 346 -16.40 0.79 -9.65
CA THR A 346 -17.77 0.49 -9.21
C THR A 346 -18.06 -1.01 -9.28
N SER A 347 -17.50 -1.72 -10.26
CA SER A 347 -17.64 -3.18 -10.38
C SER A 347 -16.97 -3.95 -9.24
N PHE A 348 -15.70 -3.67 -8.92
CA PHE A 348 -15.01 -4.41 -7.86
C PHE A 348 -15.52 -4.03 -6.47
N LEU A 349 -15.88 -2.76 -6.23
CA LEU A 349 -16.42 -2.35 -4.93
C LEU A 349 -17.80 -2.97 -4.71
N ALA A 350 -18.64 -3.05 -5.76
CA ALA A 350 -19.94 -3.67 -5.65
C ALA A 350 -19.87 -5.17 -5.34
N LEU A 351 -18.90 -5.87 -5.92
CA LEU A 351 -18.61 -7.28 -5.65
C LEU A 351 -17.99 -7.49 -4.26
N LEU A 352 -16.99 -6.66 -3.91
CA LEU A 352 -16.24 -6.74 -2.66
C LEU A 352 -17.15 -6.59 -1.44
N TYR A 353 -18.08 -5.62 -1.47
CA TYR A 353 -18.96 -5.30 -0.34
C TYR A 353 -20.40 -5.87 -0.46
N ASP A 354 -20.62 -6.89 -1.30
CA ASP A 354 -21.92 -7.55 -1.45
C ASP A 354 -23.08 -6.57 -1.72
N ILE A 355 -22.79 -5.54 -2.54
CA ILE A 355 -23.77 -4.53 -2.95
C ILE A 355 -24.57 -5.09 -4.12
N VAL A 356 -23.85 -5.61 -5.11
CA VAL A 356 -24.42 -6.15 -6.35
C VAL A 356 -25.38 -7.32 -6.05
N PRO A 357 -26.59 -7.34 -6.66
CA PRO A 357 -27.46 -8.51 -6.61
C PRO A 357 -26.79 -9.73 -7.26
N GLU A 358 -27.10 -10.94 -6.78
CA GLU A 358 -26.50 -12.19 -7.27
C GLU A 358 -26.65 -12.38 -8.79
N GLU A 359 -27.78 -11.93 -9.35
CA GLU A 359 -28.07 -11.98 -10.80
C GLU A 359 -27.10 -11.15 -11.66
N HIS A 360 -26.46 -10.13 -11.09
CA HIS A 360 -25.47 -9.27 -11.75
C HIS A 360 -24.03 -9.55 -11.32
N ALA A 361 -23.80 -10.52 -10.43
CA ALA A 361 -22.46 -10.83 -9.93
C ALA A 361 -21.50 -11.29 -11.05
N THR A 362 -22.02 -12.01 -12.05
CA THR A 362 -21.22 -12.43 -13.21
C THR A 362 -20.87 -11.24 -14.11
N ASP A 363 -21.76 -10.26 -14.23
CA ASP A 363 -21.54 -9.06 -15.04
C ASP A 363 -20.39 -8.23 -14.48
N VAL A 364 -20.44 -7.91 -13.18
CA VAL A 364 -19.38 -7.13 -12.54
C VAL A 364 -18.06 -7.89 -12.50
N LEU A 365 -18.08 -9.23 -12.37
CA LEU A 365 -16.85 -10.03 -12.44
C LEU A 365 -16.24 -10.01 -13.84
N GLU A 366 -17.06 -10.04 -14.88
CA GLU A 366 -16.61 -9.92 -16.27
C GLU A 366 -15.99 -8.53 -16.52
N ASN A 367 -16.57 -7.47 -15.97
CA ASN A 367 -16.00 -6.11 -16.04
C ASN A 367 -14.59 -6.04 -15.41
N LEU A 368 -14.27 -6.89 -14.42
CA LEU A 368 -12.93 -6.95 -13.82
C LEU A 368 -11.92 -7.70 -14.68
N VAL A 369 -12.32 -8.83 -15.24
CA VAL A 369 -11.40 -9.72 -15.97
C VAL A 369 -11.27 -9.31 -17.45
N ASN A 370 -12.37 -8.92 -18.07
CA ASN A 370 -12.48 -8.53 -19.47
C ASN A 370 -13.28 -7.22 -19.60
N PRO A 371 -12.76 -6.07 -19.10
CA PRO A 371 -13.49 -4.80 -19.15
C PRO A 371 -13.88 -4.44 -20.60
N PRO A 372 -15.14 -4.03 -20.84
CA PRO A 372 -15.59 -3.63 -22.17
C PRO A 372 -14.85 -2.38 -22.67
N GLU A 373 -14.90 -2.16 -23.99
CA GLU A 373 -14.32 -0.96 -24.60
C GLU A 373 -14.97 0.32 -24.01
N GLY A 374 -14.15 1.32 -23.69
CA GLY A 374 -14.61 2.58 -23.10
C GLY A 374 -14.76 2.57 -21.57
N MET A 375 -14.74 1.42 -20.91
CA MET A 375 -14.76 1.36 -19.44
C MET A 375 -13.42 1.84 -18.85
N THR A 376 -13.49 2.73 -17.86
CA THR A 376 -12.31 3.23 -17.15
C THR A 376 -11.63 2.10 -16.38
N ARG A 377 -10.32 1.97 -16.60
CA ARG A 377 -9.46 0.98 -15.94
C ARG A 377 -8.81 1.54 -14.70
N VAL A 378 -8.38 0.64 -13.81
CA VAL A 378 -7.60 0.97 -12.63
C VAL A 378 -6.28 1.65 -13.01
N GLY A 379 -5.99 2.78 -12.38
CA GLY A 379 -4.85 3.64 -12.68
C GLY A 379 -3.66 3.49 -11.72
N SER A 380 -3.88 3.03 -10.49
CA SER A 380 -2.81 2.84 -9.51
C SER A 380 -2.77 1.43 -8.91
N PRO A 381 -1.59 0.98 -8.44
CA PRO A 381 -1.51 -0.23 -7.63
C PRO A 381 -2.30 -0.15 -6.32
N PHE A 382 -2.59 1.06 -5.81
CA PHE A 382 -3.45 1.28 -4.65
C PHE A 382 -4.87 0.77 -4.87
N ALA A 383 -5.55 1.28 -5.89
CA ALA A 383 -6.91 0.86 -6.21
C ALA A 383 -6.96 -0.61 -6.65
N MET A 384 -5.88 -1.10 -7.28
CA MET A 384 -5.77 -2.50 -7.71
C MET A 384 -5.82 -3.49 -6.54
N MET A 385 -5.38 -3.10 -5.34
CA MET A 385 -5.50 -3.94 -4.14
C MET A 385 -6.97 -4.36 -3.91
N TYR A 386 -7.93 -3.46 -4.06
CA TYR A 386 -9.36 -3.74 -3.84
C TYR A 386 -9.95 -4.61 -4.96
N ALA A 387 -9.48 -4.43 -6.20
CA ALA A 387 -9.80 -5.34 -7.29
C ALA A 387 -9.29 -6.77 -7.00
N TYR A 388 -8.09 -6.90 -6.42
CA TYR A 388 -7.56 -8.20 -6.00
C TYR A 388 -8.33 -8.80 -4.83
N GLU A 389 -8.80 -8.00 -3.85
CA GLU A 389 -9.69 -8.49 -2.79
C GLU A 389 -11.00 -9.04 -3.38
N ALA A 390 -11.60 -8.34 -4.35
CA ALA A 390 -12.80 -8.78 -5.04
C ALA A 390 -12.57 -10.07 -5.86
N LEU A 391 -11.45 -10.17 -6.56
CA LEU A 391 -11.05 -11.38 -7.30
C LEU A 391 -10.74 -12.56 -6.36
N GLU A 392 -10.11 -12.32 -5.20
CA GLU A 392 -9.85 -13.36 -4.19
C GLU A 392 -11.17 -13.90 -3.63
N LYS A 393 -12.12 -13.00 -3.34
CA LYS A 393 -13.49 -13.35 -2.93
C LYS A 393 -14.22 -14.19 -3.99
N ALA A 394 -13.99 -13.90 -5.27
CA ALA A 394 -14.51 -14.67 -6.40
C ALA A 394 -13.64 -15.89 -6.80
N HIS A 395 -12.61 -16.22 -6.00
CA HIS A 395 -11.68 -17.32 -6.24
C HIS A 395 -10.93 -17.27 -7.60
N ARG A 396 -10.72 -16.08 -8.15
CA ARG A 396 -9.98 -15.81 -9.40
C ARG A 396 -8.49 -15.59 -9.13
N PHE A 397 -7.86 -16.59 -8.52
CA PHE A 397 -6.46 -16.48 -8.09
C PHE A 397 -5.46 -16.36 -9.23
N ASN A 398 -5.74 -17.00 -10.38
CA ASN A 398 -4.83 -16.91 -11.52
C ASN A 398 -4.80 -15.48 -12.06
N GLU A 399 -5.97 -14.84 -12.16
CA GLU A 399 -6.13 -13.47 -12.65
C GLU A 399 -5.40 -12.46 -11.76
N ILE A 400 -5.37 -12.68 -10.44
CA ILE A 400 -4.56 -11.85 -9.52
C ILE A 400 -3.07 -12.00 -9.82
N ILE A 401 -2.58 -13.24 -9.96
CA ILE A 401 -1.15 -13.48 -10.23
C ILE A 401 -0.76 -12.95 -11.62
N GLU A 402 -1.59 -13.16 -12.64
CA GLU A 402 -1.41 -12.63 -13.99
C GLU A 402 -1.37 -11.10 -13.97
N SER A 403 -2.29 -10.45 -13.25
CA SER A 403 -2.26 -8.99 -13.08
C SER A 403 -1.02 -8.50 -12.32
N ILE A 404 -0.52 -9.22 -11.31
CA ILE A 404 0.74 -8.87 -10.63
C ILE A 404 1.92 -8.90 -11.61
N TYR A 405 1.97 -9.87 -12.53
CA TYR A 405 2.99 -9.84 -13.59
C TYR A 405 2.87 -8.59 -14.45
N ASP A 406 1.68 -8.33 -14.98
CA ASP A 406 1.44 -7.22 -15.90
C ASP A 406 1.73 -5.85 -15.26
N ALA A 407 1.40 -5.72 -13.97
CA ALA A 407 1.54 -4.47 -13.22
C ALA A 407 2.98 -4.20 -12.78
N TYR A 408 3.72 -5.20 -12.30
CA TYR A 408 4.99 -5.00 -11.60
C TYR A 408 6.22 -5.40 -12.42
N THR A 409 6.09 -6.27 -13.42
CA THR A 409 7.23 -6.63 -14.29
C THR A 409 7.80 -5.42 -15.04
N PRO A 410 6.98 -4.50 -15.59
CA PRO A 410 7.51 -3.28 -16.23
C PRO A 410 8.32 -2.40 -15.26
N MET A 411 8.04 -2.45 -13.96
CA MET A 411 8.84 -1.75 -12.96
C MET A 411 10.26 -2.34 -12.87
N LEU A 412 10.35 -3.67 -12.84
CA LEU A 412 11.65 -4.37 -12.82
C LEU A 412 12.44 -4.16 -14.11
N GLU A 413 11.76 -4.18 -15.27
CA GLU A 413 12.38 -3.93 -16.58
C GLU A 413 12.94 -2.50 -16.68
N ALA A 414 12.31 -1.54 -16.01
CA ALA A 414 12.80 -0.17 -15.86
C ALA A 414 13.88 -0.03 -14.77
N GLY A 415 14.31 -1.12 -14.13
CA GLY A 415 15.34 -1.12 -13.10
C GLY A 415 14.88 -0.58 -11.73
N ALA A 416 13.56 -0.56 -11.48
CA ALA A 416 13.01 -0.12 -10.20
C ALA A 416 13.41 -1.07 -9.07
N THR A 417 13.73 -0.48 -7.92
CA THR A 417 14.03 -1.20 -6.67
C THR A 417 12.93 -1.03 -5.62
N THR A 418 11.88 -0.30 -5.99
CA THR A 418 10.68 0.02 -5.21
C THR A 418 9.49 0.04 -6.17
N VAL A 419 8.27 -0.01 -5.63
CA VAL A 419 7.03 0.00 -6.41
C VAL A 419 6.46 1.41 -6.56
N TRP A 420 5.91 1.68 -7.74
CA TRP A 420 5.51 3.01 -8.20
C TRP A 420 4.17 3.47 -7.64
N GLU A 421 3.96 4.80 -7.58
CA GLU A 421 2.70 5.42 -7.17
C GLU A 421 1.54 5.10 -8.13
N VAL A 422 1.78 5.18 -9.43
CA VAL A 422 0.78 4.94 -10.48
C VAL A 422 1.31 4.01 -11.56
N PHE A 423 0.41 3.34 -12.27
CA PHE A 423 0.79 2.56 -13.44
C PHE A 423 1.20 3.47 -14.60
N PRO A 424 2.15 3.04 -15.46
CA PRO A 424 2.44 3.74 -16.71
C PRO A 424 1.26 3.78 -17.68
N SER A 425 0.23 2.97 -17.47
CA SER A 425 -1.00 2.96 -18.27
C SER A 425 -2.07 3.93 -17.77
N SER A 426 -1.89 4.56 -16.59
CA SER A 426 -2.89 5.47 -16.02
C SER A 426 -3.23 6.63 -16.97
N GLN A 427 -4.51 7.03 -16.95
CA GLN A 427 -5.01 8.16 -17.72
C GLN A 427 -4.79 9.51 -17.00
N ALA A 428 -4.58 9.48 -15.68
CA ALA A 428 -4.35 10.65 -14.84
C ALA A 428 -2.97 10.53 -14.16
N ARG A 429 -1.91 10.77 -14.93
CA ARG A 429 -0.51 10.62 -14.47
C ARG A 429 0.11 11.94 -14.02
N PRO A 430 0.41 12.13 -12.73
CA PRO A 430 1.28 13.21 -12.31
C PRO A 430 2.76 12.90 -12.61
N GLY A 431 3.58 13.91 -12.87
CA GLY A 431 5.04 13.84 -12.69
C GLY A 431 5.93 13.22 -13.79
N GLY A 432 5.38 12.79 -14.93
CA GLY A 432 6.15 12.25 -16.06
C GLY A 432 6.29 10.72 -16.06
N PHE A 433 7.08 10.17 -16.97
CA PHE A 433 7.31 8.73 -17.09
C PHE A 433 8.42 8.25 -16.15
N PRO A 434 8.30 7.06 -15.53
CA PRO A 434 7.13 6.17 -15.54
C PRO A 434 6.03 6.56 -14.55
N THR A 435 6.40 7.28 -13.49
CA THR A 435 5.52 7.73 -12.40
C THR A 435 6.11 8.99 -11.74
N ARG A 436 5.33 9.69 -10.91
CA ARG A 436 5.85 10.79 -10.07
C ARG A 436 6.74 10.24 -8.97
N SER A 437 6.17 9.50 -8.02
CA SER A 437 6.93 8.82 -6.97
C SER A 437 7.23 7.37 -7.36
N HIS A 438 8.52 7.04 -7.40
CA HIS A 438 9.01 5.68 -7.67
C HIS A 438 8.99 4.76 -6.44
N CYS A 439 8.60 5.28 -5.29
CA CYS A 439 8.51 4.56 -4.03
C CYS A 439 7.23 4.97 -3.30
N HIS A 440 6.16 4.18 -3.43
CA HIS A 440 4.89 4.48 -2.78
C HIS A 440 4.34 3.27 -2.01
N GLY A 441 4.22 3.40 -0.68
CA GLY A 441 3.97 2.27 0.20
C GLY A 441 2.62 1.59 -0.06
N TRP A 442 1.63 2.39 -0.47
CA TRP A 442 0.28 1.95 -0.86
C TRP A 442 0.24 0.89 -1.99
N SER A 443 1.35 0.72 -2.72
CA SER A 443 1.48 -0.12 -3.92
C SER A 443 2.04 -1.49 -3.60
N SER A 444 2.27 -1.81 -2.33
CA SER A 444 2.95 -3.04 -1.90
C SER A 444 2.00 -4.25 -1.79
N ALA A 445 0.91 -4.27 -2.55
CA ALA A 445 -0.08 -5.35 -2.57
C ALA A 445 0.50 -6.77 -2.80
N PRO A 446 1.60 -6.98 -3.55
CA PRO A 446 2.22 -8.29 -3.68
C PRO A 446 2.63 -8.93 -2.35
N LEU A 447 2.96 -8.13 -1.32
CA LEU A 447 3.25 -8.63 0.04
C LEU A 447 2.07 -9.37 0.65
N TYR A 448 0.87 -8.88 0.37
CA TYR A 448 -0.38 -9.43 0.87
C TYR A 448 -0.81 -10.64 0.04
N PHE A 449 -0.93 -10.47 -1.28
CA PHE A 449 -1.54 -11.49 -2.14
C PHE A 449 -0.62 -12.67 -2.44
N LEU A 450 0.69 -12.49 -2.60
CA LEU A 450 1.59 -13.64 -2.86
C LEU A 450 1.69 -14.56 -1.64
N ASN A 451 1.72 -13.99 -0.42
CA ASN A 451 1.71 -14.78 0.82
C ASN A 451 0.35 -15.48 1.01
N ARG A 452 -0.77 -14.80 0.77
CA ARG A 452 -2.10 -15.37 0.92
C ARG A 452 -2.46 -16.42 -0.12
N ILE A 453 -2.05 -16.22 -1.37
CA ILE A 453 -2.41 -17.08 -2.50
C ILE A 453 -1.36 -18.18 -2.68
N LEU A 454 -0.09 -17.81 -2.90
CA LEU A 454 0.94 -18.78 -3.26
C LEU A 454 1.48 -19.54 -2.04
N LEU A 455 1.76 -18.89 -0.91
CA LEU A 455 2.03 -19.65 0.33
C LEU A 455 0.75 -20.20 0.94
N GLY A 456 -0.41 -19.62 0.61
CA GLY A 456 -1.70 -20.07 1.09
C GLY A 456 -2.01 -19.65 2.51
N ILE A 457 -1.28 -18.69 3.10
CA ILE A 457 -1.42 -18.33 4.51
C ILE A 457 -2.51 -17.27 4.66
N ARG A 458 -3.65 -17.63 5.24
CA ARG A 458 -4.77 -16.71 5.46
C ARG A 458 -5.21 -16.73 6.92
N PRO A 459 -5.29 -15.59 7.62
CA PRO A 459 -5.98 -15.54 8.91
C PRO A 459 -7.45 -15.92 8.69
N ALA A 460 -7.99 -16.76 9.56
CA ALA A 460 -9.44 -16.94 9.64
C ALA A 460 -10.05 -15.73 10.35
N ASP A 461 -11.33 -15.46 10.08
CA ASP A 461 -12.07 -14.46 10.83
C ASP A 461 -12.07 -14.83 12.33
N GLY A 462 -11.68 -13.88 13.19
CA GLY A 462 -11.56 -14.13 14.62
C GLY A 462 -10.53 -13.25 15.32
N ASP A 463 -9.86 -13.82 16.32
CA ASP A 463 -8.95 -13.14 17.25
C ASP A 463 -7.46 -13.26 16.88
N GLY A 464 -7.15 -13.52 15.61
CA GLY A 464 -5.78 -13.69 15.12
C GLY A 464 -5.09 -15.00 15.53
N THR A 465 -5.81 -16.00 16.06
CA THR A 465 -5.21 -17.26 16.53
C THR A 465 -5.36 -18.46 15.59
N VAL A 466 -6.16 -18.34 14.52
CA VAL A 466 -6.46 -19.43 13.57
C VAL A 466 -6.06 -19.00 12.16
N TYR A 467 -5.30 -19.86 11.46
CA TYR A 467 -4.87 -19.64 10.08
C TYR A 467 -5.25 -20.81 9.19
N ASP A 468 -5.83 -20.50 8.05
CA ASP A 468 -6.05 -21.43 6.96
C ASP A 468 -4.81 -21.48 6.07
N ILE A 469 -4.42 -22.70 5.71
CA ILE A 469 -3.29 -23.01 4.82
C ILE A 469 -3.87 -23.61 3.54
N SER A 470 -3.87 -22.83 2.46
CA SER A 470 -4.40 -23.23 1.15
C SER A 470 -3.50 -22.75 0.00
N PRO A 471 -2.29 -23.32 -0.17
CA PRO A 471 -1.38 -22.86 -1.21
C PRO A 471 -1.99 -23.08 -2.58
N TRP A 472 -2.01 -22.05 -3.43
CA TRP A 472 -2.43 -22.15 -4.81
C TRP A 472 -1.22 -22.51 -5.68
N VAL A 473 -1.24 -23.70 -6.28
CA VAL A 473 -0.20 -24.16 -7.20
C VAL A 473 -0.43 -23.48 -8.56
N TYR A 474 0.08 -22.26 -8.69
CA TYR A 474 0.01 -21.49 -9.93
C TYR A 474 0.88 -22.13 -11.03
N LYS A 475 0.42 -21.98 -12.27
CA LYS A 475 0.99 -22.62 -13.48
C LYS A 475 2.52 -22.56 -13.49
N GLY A 476 3.17 -23.71 -13.66
CA GLY A 476 4.63 -23.81 -13.78
C GLY A 476 5.41 -23.68 -12.47
N LEU A 477 4.82 -23.21 -11.36
CA LEU A 477 5.50 -23.16 -10.07
C LEU A 477 5.71 -24.57 -9.51
N THR A 478 6.93 -24.83 -9.07
CA THR A 478 7.33 -26.14 -8.53
C THR A 478 7.53 -26.11 -7.01
N TRP A 479 7.80 -24.95 -6.42
CA TRP A 479 7.87 -24.75 -4.98
C TRP A 479 7.64 -23.29 -4.60
N ALA A 480 7.16 -23.06 -3.38
CA ALA A 480 7.26 -21.77 -2.69
C ALA A 480 7.51 -21.98 -1.20
N LYS A 481 8.19 -21.03 -0.56
CA LYS A 481 8.43 -21.01 0.88
C LYS A 481 8.46 -19.58 1.40
N GLY A 482 8.06 -19.40 2.64
CA GLY A 482 8.08 -18.10 3.27
C GLY A 482 7.42 -18.10 4.64
N SER A 483 7.10 -16.91 5.12
CA SER A 483 6.50 -16.69 6.43
C SER A 483 5.63 -15.45 6.47
N VAL A 484 4.76 -15.40 7.48
CA VAL A 484 4.11 -14.18 7.93
C VAL A 484 4.32 -14.02 9.43
N ALA A 485 4.42 -12.77 9.90
CA ALA A 485 4.29 -12.45 11.31
C ALA A 485 2.85 -12.71 11.77
N THR A 486 2.71 -13.18 13.00
CA THR A 486 1.43 -13.34 13.71
C THR A 486 1.60 -12.82 15.14
N ILE A 487 0.49 -12.64 15.87
CA ILE A 487 0.54 -12.28 17.31
C ILE A 487 1.24 -13.31 18.20
N ARG A 488 1.53 -14.52 17.69
CA ARG A 488 2.25 -15.59 18.42
C ARG A 488 3.68 -15.82 17.93
N GLY A 489 4.15 -15.04 16.94
CA GLY A 489 5.44 -15.23 16.28
C GLY A 489 5.28 -15.62 14.80
N ALA A 490 6.38 -15.95 14.14
CA ALA A 490 6.38 -16.24 12.70
C ALA A 490 5.69 -17.57 12.38
N LEU A 491 4.74 -17.57 11.44
CA LEU A 491 4.15 -18.75 10.83
C LEU A 491 4.87 -19.02 9.51
N HIS A 492 5.58 -20.14 9.41
CA HIS A 492 6.31 -20.53 8.21
C HIS A 492 5.54 -21.57 7.42
N VAL A 493 5.48 -21.40 6.10
CA VAL A 493 4.94 -22.40 5.17
C VAL A 493 5.92 -22.62 4.04
N SER A 494 6.11 -23.89 3.66
CA SER A 494 6.77 -24.26 2.42
C SER A 494 6.01 -25.39 1.76
N TRP A 495 5.93 -25.35 0.43
CA TRP A 495 5.40 -26.46 -0.34
C TRP A 495 6.26 -26.77 -1.56
N GLN A 496 6.18 -28.02 -2.01
CA GLN A 496 6.85 -28.50 -3.21
C GLN A 496 5.94 -29.46 -3.97
N VAL A 497 5.87 -29.29 -5.28
CA VAL A 497 5.21 -30.22 -6.20
C VAL A 497 6.14 -31.41 -6.45
N GLN A 498 5.61 -32.60 -6.21
CA GLN A 498 6.19 -33.89 -6.54
C GLN A 498 5.33 -34.58 -7.62
N PRO A 499 5.81 -35.65 -8.28
CA PRO A 499 5.08 -36.27 -9.40
C PRO A 499 3.63 -36.67 -9.11
N GLN A 500 3.32 -37.07 -7.87
CA GLN A 500 1.97 -37.52 -7.46
C GLN A 500 1.42 -36.76 -6.25
N ALA A 501 2.16 -35.78 -5.72
CA ALA A 501 1.77 -35.13 -4.48
C ALA A 501 2.19 -33.65 -4.42
N VAL A 502 1.48 -32.87 -3.63
CA VAL A 502 1.95 -31.57 -3.13
C VAL A 502 2.29 -31.74 -1.66
N VAL A 503 3.57 -31.58 -1.31
CA VAL A 503 4.04 -31.69 0.06
C VAL A 503 4.03 -30.30 0.68
N ILE A 504 3.18 -30.10 1.69
CA ILE A 504 3.04 -28.84 2.43
C ILE A 504 3.60 -29.05 3.83
N GLN A 505 4.56 -28.22 4.21
CA GLN A 505 5.16 -28.18 5.53
C GLN A 505 4.85 -26.84 6.20
N VAL A 506 4.41 -26.91 7.45
CA VAL A 506 4.07 -25.74 8.26
C VAL A 506 4.87 -25.79 9.55
N ASP A 507 5.54 -24.70 9.90
CA ASP A 507 6.07 -24.47 11.24
C ASP A 507 5.26 -23.36 11.90
N ALA A 508 4.43 -23.74 12.87
CA ALA A 508 3.52 -22.82 13.55
C ALA A 508 4.01 -22.58 15.00
N PRO A 509 3.99 -21.33 15.48
CA PRO A 509 4.36 -21.02 16.86
C PRO A 509 3.32 -21.57 17.85
N PRO A 510 3.69 -21.75 19.14
CA PRO A 510 2.75 -22.22 20.15
C PRO A 510 1.53 -21.30 20.27
N GLY A 511 0.35 -21.91 20.43
CA GLY A 511 -0.93 -21.17 20.56
C GLY A 511 -1.58 -20.78 19.23
N LEU A 512 -0.92 -21.01 18.09
CA LEU A 512 -1.53 -20.84 16.77
C LEU A 512 -2.17 -22.14 16.29
N GLN A 513 -3.40 -22.05 15.78
CA GLN A 513 -4.08 -23.16 15.12
C GLN A 513 -3.95 -23.02 13.60
N VAL A 514 -3.63 -24.12 12.92
CA VAL A 514 -3.51 -24.14 11.46
C VAL A 514 -4.41 -25.22 10.87
N ARG A 515 -5.14 -24.90 9.80
CA ARG A 515 -6.05 -25.81 9.12
C ARG A 515 -5.68 -25.91 7.64
N LEU A 516 -5.54 -27.12 7.11
CA LEU A 516 -5.39 -27.31 5.67
C LEU A 516 -6.75 -27.10 5.00
N ILE A 517 -6.82 -26.23 4.00
CA ILE A 517 -7.99 -26.04 3.15
C ILE A 517 -7.63 -26.50 1.72
N PRO A 518 -8.13 -27.67 1.27
CA PRO A 518 -7.91 -28.14 -0.10
C PRO A 518 -8.50 -27.18 -1.13
N ASN A 519 -7.86 -27.06 -2.29
CA ASN A 519 -8.37 -26.21 -3.38
C ASN A 519 -8.19 -26.87 -4.77
N PRO A 520 -8.86 -26.35 -5.82
CA PRO A 520 -8.80 -26.93 -7.16
C PRO A 520 -7.40 -27.07 -7.76
N SER A 521 -6.40 -26.27 -7.35
CA SER A 521 -5.02 -26.39 -7.88
C SER A 521 -4.31 -27.66 -7.39
N HIS A 522 -4.81 -28.29 -6.32
CA HIS A 522 -4.30 -29.58 -5.83
C HIS A 522 -4.82 -30.79 -6.62
N ARG A 523 -5.80 -30.59 -7.52
CA ARG A 523 -6.45 -31.69 -8.24
C ARG A 523 -5.41 -32.54 -8.99
N GLU A 524 -5.67 -33.84 -9.03
CA GLU A 524 -4.79 -34.90 -9.57
C GLU A 524 -3.53 -35.22 -8.74
N ARG A 525 -3.38 -34.61 -7.55
CA ARG A 525 -2.24 -34.86 -6.65
C ARG A 525 -2.72 -35.15 -5.23
N ASP A 526 -2.04 -36.05 -4.54
CA ASP A 526 -2.21 -36.24 -3.10
C ASP A 526 -1.68 -35.01 -2.34
N VAL A 527 -2.35 -34.59 -1.27
CA VAL A 527 -1.87 -33.49 -0.42
C VAL A 527 -1.26 -34.06 0.85
N ILE A 528 0.05 -33.89 1.02
CA ILE A 528 0.78 -34.33 2.21
C ILE A 528 1.00 -33.12 3.11
N PHE A 529 0.21 -33.01 4.18
CA PHE A 529 0.26 -31.90 5.13
C PHE A 529 1.02 -32.27 6.40
N LYS A 530 2.14 -31.57 6.67
CA LYS A 530 3.01 -31.82 7.83
C LYS A 530 3.09 -30.56 8.68
N VAL A 531 2.63 -30.64 9.93
CA VAL A 531 2.70 -29.53 10.89
C VAL A 531 3.74 -29.82 11.95
N ARG A 532 4.70 -28.91 12.10
CA ARG A 532 5.64 -28.85 13.23
C ARG A 532 5.24 -27.68 14.12
N ARG A 533 5.38 -27.86 15.43
CA ARG A 533 5.27 -26.77 16.41
C ARG A 533 6.65 -26.41 16.91
N SER A 534 7.15 -25.22 16.58
CA SER A 534 8.42 -24.70 17.10
C SER A 534 8.29 -24.27 18.57
N GLN A 535 9.38 -24.36 19.33
CA GLN A 535 9.42 -23.97 20.75
C GLN A 535 9.81 -22.50 20.98
N SER A 536 10.20 -21.77 19.92
CA SER A 536 10.68 -20.38 20.03
C SER A 536 9.52 -19.39 19.94
N ALA A 537 8.97 -18.99 21.08
CA ALA A 537 8.18 -17.78 21.17
C ALA A 537 9.13 -16.60 21.46
N PHE A 538 9.35 -15.74 20.47
CA PHE A 538 9.63 -14.34 20.78
C PHE A 538 8.28 -13.63 20.65
N PRO A 539 7.61 -13.25 21.75
CA PRO A 539 6.43 -12.42 21.67
C PRO A 539 6.80 -11.12 20.95
N LEU A 540 5.95 -10.68 20.01
CA LEU A 540 5.96 -9.29 19.57
C LEU A 540 5.50 -8.46 20.78
N ASP A 541 6.35 -7.58 21.29
CA ASP A 541 6.00 -6.75 22.44
C ASP A 541 4.74 -5.93 22.13
N SER A 542 3.76 -6.04 23.03
CA SER A 542 2.38 -5.55 22.94
C SER A 542 2.22 -4.04 22.97
#